data_AF-A0A9N8HVL5-F1
#
_entry.id   AF-A0A9N8HVL5-F1
#
_cell.length_a   1.000
_cell.length_b   1.000
_cell.length_c   1.000
_cell.angle_alpha   90.00
_cell.angle_beta   90.00
_cell.angle_gamma   90.00
#
_symmetry.space_group_name_H-M   'P 1'
#
loop_
_entity.id
_entity.type
_entity.pdbx_description
1 polymer ?
#
loop_
_entity_poly.entity_id
_entity_poly.type
_entity_poly.pdbx_seq_one_letter_code
_entity_poly.pdbx_strand_id
1 'polypeptide(L)'
;MGGCMSKDPVSRSADVDVFNDTSTNTDQEDGKFCLDDEYSFNELIEKVFKIERDCIVDDDAGAVCGRINSVYETTTFMGDKIIVVQCMTIRSNGKVFFRSSMSSYVREYPGKAKLSELSIRPVLLGEKEKLADRGRKFAKCGLGAHYMMYTDKMIVRTCFGSQQISAEGRVMVDTASFLHFNPDYGDRHARRYGCGDEMDVCGHGGGSGSEKMFSTEIPEGSLHLCWPTLSGFSLKSKRWGELSLKHLEEIKFNEDAFDMLVLANESKEMVRGFVKNIHKDEQFTDIIQGKGGGCSFLLQGPPGVGKTLTAEAVSECLHRPLYCIDVGELGVTPEALEQRLKKILEVAERWDAVVLIDECDIFLASRTKDDVLRNAMVGIFLRLLEYYNGILFLTSNRAEDMDEAFQSRISVTIEYGALDAPTRKQIWSNLLGAAGTKHSDGLVDLDRLADYDLNGRQIKTAIRLAKSLASTANEPMSDKHVIQTIQYSHGGKDQKEG
;
A
#
# COMPACT_ATOMS: atom_id res chain seq x y z
N MET A 1 -19.77 -71.13 -8.97
CA MET A 1 -19.68 -71.33 -7.51
C MET A 1 -18.68 -70.29 -7.04
N GLY A 2 -19.12 -69.14 -6.49
CA GLY A 2 -19.63 -68.98 -5.12
C GLY A 2 -18.44 -69.05 -4.16
N GLY A 3 -18.11 -68.09 -3.31
CA GLY A 3 -18.78 -66.89 -2.79
C GLY A 3 -18.25 -66.65 -1.37
N CYS A 4 -18.45 -65.43 -0.84
CA CYS A 4 -18.28 -64.99 0.56
C CYS A 4 -16.86 -64.65 1.06
N MET A 5 -16.61 -63.62 1.89
CA MET A 5 -17.31 -62.40 2.33
C MET A 5 -16.41 -61.72 3.39
N SER A 6 -16.64 -60.42 3.64
CA SER A 6 -16.31 -59.66 4.88
C SER A 6 -14.86 -59.19 5.01
N LYS A 7 -14.52 -57.96 5.43
CA LYS A 7 -15.25 -56.83 6.04
C LYS A 7 -14.32 -55.59 5.92
N ASP A 8 -14.89 -54.41 5.71
CA ASP A 8 -14.20 -53.15 5.97
C ASP A 8 -13.76 -53.03 7.44
N PRO A 9 -12.72 -52.23 7.71
CA PRO A 9 -12.80 -51.31 8.83
C PRO A 9 -12.54 -49.86 8.39
N VAL A 10 -13.61 -49.08 8.47
CA VAL A 10 -13.69 -47.77 9.15
C VAL A 10 -12.46 -46.87 9.09
N SER A 11 -12.67 -45.74 8.40
CA SER A 11 -11.95 -44.48 8.48
C SER A 11 -11.46 -44.10 9.89
N ARG A 12 -10.18 -43.75 9.98
CA ARG A 12 -9.68 -42.65 10.81
C ARG A 12 -8.59 -41.94 10.03
N SER A 13 -8.94 -40.83 9.38
CA SER A 13 -7.99 -39.79 9.02
C SER A 13 -7.39 -39.27 10.31
N ALA A 14 -6.10 -39.55 10.54
CA ALA A 14 -5.33 -38.78 11.49
C ALA A 14 -4.85 -37.54 10.73
N ASP A 15 -5.51 -36.40 10.95
CA ASP A 15 -4.96 -35.09 10.63
C ASP A 15 -3.61 -34.98 11.37
N VAL A 16 -2.53 -34.88 10.61
CA VAL A 16 -1.20 -34.61 11.16
C VAL A 16 -1.05 -33.10 11.15
N ASP A 17 -1.22 -32.48 12.32
CA ASP A 17 -1.10 -31.03 12.52
C ASP A 17 0.27 -30.52 12.03
N VAL A 18 0.23 -29.54 11.12
CA VAL A 18 1.39 -28.97 10.41
C VAL A 18 2.33 -28.17 11.34
N PHE A 19 1.89 -27.96 12.58
CA PHE A 19 2.62 -27.22 13.59
C PHE A 19 2.42 -27.87 14.95
N ASN A 20 2.99 -29.06 15.15
CA ASN A 20 3.10 -29.59 16.49
C ASN A 20 3.99 -28.67 17.33
N ASP A 21 3.36 -27.83 18.16
CA ASP A 21 4.00 -27.22 19.31
C ASP A 21 4.16 -28.32 20.36
N THR A 22 5.36 -28.86 20.48
CA THR A 22 5.80 -29.55 21.71
C THR A 22 6.11 -28.51 22.80
N SER A 23 5.21 -27.55 23.02
CA SER A 23 5.31 -26.54 24.06
C SER A 23 4.84 -27.14 25.39
N THR A 24 5.68 -27.91 26.07
CA THR A 24 5.36 -28.35 27.44
C THR A 24 6.47 -28.08 28.46
N ASN A 25 7.60 -27.48 28.10
CA ASN A 25 8.68 -27.23 29.08
C ASN A 25 9.53 -25.95 28.92
N THR A 26 9.38 -25.16 27.84
CA THR A 26 10.27 -24.00 27.59
C THR A 26 9.88 -22.72 28.34
N ASP A 27 8.58 -22.51 28.60
CA ASP A 27 8.10 -21.27 29.23
C ASP A 27 8.57 -21.07 30.70
N GLN A 28 9.06 -22.12 31.38
CA GLN A 28 9.59 -22.02 32.74
C GLN A 28 11.01 -21.41 32.83
N GLU A 29 11.79 -21.40 31.74
CA GLU A 29 13.15 -20.85 31.74
C GLU A 29 13.26 -19.44 31.13
N ASP A 30 12.35 -19.06 30.22
CA ASP A 30 12.37 -17.75 29.55
C ASP A 30 12.18 -16.57 30.54
N GLY A 31 11.59 -16.81 31.71
CA GLY A 31 11.38 -15.81 32.78
C GLY A 31 12.61 -15.47 33.64
N LYS A 32 13.80 -15.99 33.35
CA LYS A 32 15.00 -15.83 34.20
C LYS A 32 16.03 -14.80 33.75
N PHE A 33 15.91 -14.22 32.56
CA PHE A 33 16.91 -13.31 32.01
C PHE A 33 16.56 -11.84 32.26
N CYS A 34 17.57 -11.04 32.60
CA CYS A 34 17.51 -9.59 32.67
C CYS A 34 18.44 -8.97 31.62
N LEU A 35 18.06 -7.80 31.06
CA LEU A 35 18.89 -7.10 30.06
C LEU A 35 20.26 -6.68 30.60
N ASP A 36 20.36 -6.47 31.90
CA ASP A 36 21.59 -6.12 32.61
C ASP A 36 22.46 -7.34 32.97
N ASP A 37 22.02 -8.56 32.66
CA ASP A 37 22.83 -9.75 32.90
C ASP A 37 24.07 -9.76 31.98
N GLU A 38 25.22 -10.07 32.58
CA GLU A 38 26.53 -10.05 31.92
C GLU A 38 27.06 -11.46 31.67
N TYR A 39 27.35 -11.76 30.41
CA TYR A 39 27.90 -13.05 29.97
C TYR A 39 29.22 -12.85 29.24
N SER A 40 30.13 -13.82 29.37
CA SER A 40 31.30 -13.92 28.48
C SER A 40 30.94 -14.63 27.17
N PHE A 41 31.75 -14.43 26.14
CA PHE A 41 31.51 -15.02 24.81
C PHE A 41 31.26 -16.54 24.86
N ASN A 42 32.06 -17.30 25.59
CA ASN A 42 31.90 -18.76 25.71
C ASN A 42 30.64 -19.16 26.49
N GLU A 43 30.21 -18.35 27.46
CA GLU A 43 29.00 -18.63 28.25
C GLU A 43 27.71 -18.46 27.44
N LEU A 44 27.75 -17.73 26.32
CA LEU A 44 26.57 -17.49 25.49
C LEU A 44 26.00 -18.79 24.90
N ILE A 45 26.85 -19.69 24.40
CA ILE A 45 26.39 -20.99 23.85
C ILE A 45 25.86 -21.89 24.96
N GLU A 46 26.55 -21.94 26.11
CA GLU A 46 26.22 -22.87 27.19
C GLU A 46 24.96 -22.46 27.98
N LYS A 47 24.80 -21.16 28.23
CA LYS A 47 23.80 -20.63 29.18
C LYS A 47 22.63 -19.92 28.50
N VAL A 48 22.88 -19.20 27.41
CA VAL A 48 21.91 -18.29 26.79
C VAL A 48 21.23 -18.93 25.58
N PHE A 49 21.99 -19.23 24.52
CA PHE A 49 21.48 -19.69 23.23
C PHE A 49 21.40 -21.23 23.16
N LYS A 50 20.32 -21.79 23.71
CA LYS A 50 20.00 -23.22 23.60
C LYS A 50 19.03 -23.47 22.45
N ILE A 51 19.15 -24.65 21.82
CA ILE A 51 18.21 -25.12 20.80
C ILE A 51 16.79 -25.15 21.39
N GLU A 52 15.80 -24.84 20.56
CA GLU A 52 14.37 -24.73 20.90
C GLU A 52 13.97 -23.54 21.78
N ARG A 53 14.91 -22.70 22.24
CA ARG A 53 14.59 -21.44 22.89
C ARG A 53 14.29 -20.34 21.89
N ASP A 54 13.48 -19.37 22.30
CA ASP A 54 13.14 -18.22 21.49
C ASP A 54 14.14 -17.07 21.71
N CYS A 55 14.58 -16.48 20.59
CA CYS A 55 15.58 -15.42 20.50
C CYS A 55 14.93 -14.17 19.89
N ILE A 56 15.31 -12.97 20.34
CA ILE A 56 15.03 -11.71 19.64
C ILE A 56 16.30 -11.27 18.93
N VAL A 57 16.18 -11.01 17.63
CA VAL A 57 17.22 -10.43 16.78
C VAL A 57 16.74 -9.06 16.33
N ASP A 58 17.58 -8.05 16.53
CA ASP A 58 17.29 -6.71 16.02
C ASP A 58 17.66 -6.62 14.53
N ASP A 59 16.66 -6.39 13.68
CA ASP A 59 16.83 -6.11 12.24
C ASP A 59 16.48 -4.64 11.94
N ASP A 60 16.87 -4.15 10.76
CA ASP A 60 16.49 -2.82 10.25
C ASP A 60 14.95 -2.60 10.28
N ALA A 61 14.17 -3.68 10.23
CA ALA A 61 12.72 -3.71 10.29
C ALA A 61 12.10 -3.77 11.70
N GLY A 62 12.94 -3.88 12.74
CA GLY A 62 12.57 -4.04 14.14
C GLY A 62 12.88 -5.43 14.69
N ALA A 63 12.52 -5.65 15.96
CA ALA A 63 12.77 -6.89 16.69
C ALA A 63 12.08 -8.10 16.05
N VAL A 64 12.85 -9.09 15.61
CA VAL A 64 12.38 -10.36 15.06
C VAL A 64 12.51 -11.44 16.12
N CYS A 65 11.43 -12.16 16.41
CA CYS A 65 11.53 -13.35 17.25
C CYS A 65 11.78 -14.57 16.37
N GLY A 66 12.70 -15.44 16.77
CA GLY A 66 12.90 -16.72 16.11
C GLY A 66 13.24 -17.81 17.10
N ARG A 67 12.89 -19.06 16.76
CA ARG A 67 13.19 -20.23 17.58
C ARG A 67 14.53 -20.82 17.17
N ILE A 68 15.48 -20.93 18.09
CA ILE A 68 16.84 -21.39 17.80
C ILE A 68 16.79 -22.83 17.29
N ASN A 69 17.33 -23.09 16.09
CA ASN A 69 17.44 -24.42 15.50
C ASN A 69 18.89 -24.92 15.41
N SER A 70 19.87 -24.01 15.38
CA SER A 70 21.30 -24.35 15.35
C SER A 70 22.13 -23.22 15.96
N VAL A 71 23.17 -23.57 16.73
CA VAL A 71 24.15 -22.64 17.30
C VAL A 71 25.54 -23.27 17.21
N TYR A 72 26.50 -22.54 16.66
CA TYR A 72 27.88 -23.01 16.56
C TYR A 72 28.90 -21.85 16.53
N GLU A 73 30.11 -22.12 17.00
CA GLU A 73 31.26 -21.21 16.88
C GLU A 73 31.96 -21.46 15.54
N THR A 74 32.34 -20.39 14.84
CA THR A 74 33.20 -20.46 13.65
C THR A 74 34.15 -19.26 13.63
N THR A 75 35.15 -19.31 12.75
CA THR A 75 36.11 -18.21 12.56
C THR A 75 35.87 -17.61 11.18
N THR A 76 35.77 -16.28 11.12
CA THR A 76 35.64 -15.56 9.85
C THR A 76 36.92 -15.65 9.03
N PHE A 77 36.84 -15.30 7.74
CA PHE A 77 38.02 -15.20 6.88
C PHE A 77 39.09 -14.24 7.42
N MET A 78 38.69 -13.23 8.21
CA MET A 78 39.61 -12.27 8.84
C MET A 78 40.24 -12.78 10.14
N GLY A 79 39.90 -14.00 10.60
CA GLY A 79 40.44 -14.59 11.82
C GLY A 79 39.63 -14.29 13.08
N ASP A 80 38.56 -13.50 12.98
CA ASP A 80 37.70 -13.19 14.12
C ASP A 80 36.80 -14.37 14.46
N LYS A 81 36.74 -14.76 15.74
CA LYS A 81 35.78 -15.75 16.23
C LYS A 81 34.38 -15.17 16.30
N ILE A 82 33.40 -15.94 15.85
CA ILE A 82 31.98 -15.59 15.85
C ILE A 82 31.13 -16.76 16.31
N ILE A 83 30.03 -16.45 17.02
CA ILE A 83 28.95 -17.39 17.28
C ILE A 83 27.88 -17.13 16.22
N VAL A 84 27.51 -18.18 15.49
CA VAL A 84 26.39 -18.17 14.55
C VAL A 84 25.18 -18.76 15.26
N VAL A 85 24.12 -17.96 15.37
CA VAL A 85 22.82 -18.40 15.89
C VAL A 85 21.84 -18.43 14.74
N GLN A 86 21.38 -19.63 14.38
CA GLN A 86 20.31 -19.81 13.41
C GLN A 86 18.98 -19.89 14.16
N CYS A 87 18.05 -19.01 13.80
CA CYS A 87 16.70 -18.99 14.36
C CYS A 87 15.67 -19.21 13.24
N MET A 88 14.68 -20.06 13.51
CA MET A 88 13.52 -20.33 12.65
C MET A 88 12.46 -19.23 12.85
N THR A 89 11.95 -18.72 11.75
CA THR A 89 10.91 -17.68 11.68
C THR A 89 9.81 -18.09 10.71
N ILE A 90 8.64 -17.45 10.81
CA ILE A 90 7.54 -17.66 9.88
C ILE A 90 7.47 -16.49 8.90
N ARG A 91 7.48 -16.82 7.61
CA ARG A 91 7.39 -15.87 6.49
C ARG A 91 6.20 -16.21 5.60
N SER A 92 5.85 -15.28 4.71
CA SER A 92 4.78 -15.42 3.72
C SER A 92 5.32 -15.11 2.34
N ASN A 93 4.81 -15.82 1.33
CA ASN A 93 5.01 -15.46 -0.09
C ASN A 93 3.75 -14.82 -0.71
N GLY A 94 2.75 -14.47 0.12
CA GLY A 94 1.45 -13.94 -0.30
C GLY A 94 0.41 -15.01 -0.64
N LYS A 95 0.79 -16.29 -0.71
CA LYS A 95 -0.14 -17.41 -0.97
C LYS A 95 -0.14 -18.45 0.16
N VAL A 96 1.02 -18.68 0.75
CA VAL A 96 1.22 -19.61 1.87
C VAL A 96 2.22 -19.06 2.87
N PHE A 97 2.08 -19.48 4.11
CA PHE A 97 3.07 -19.31 5.16
C PHE A 97 4.06 -20.46 5.13
N PHE A 98 5.32 -20.16 5.43
CA PHE A 98 6.40 -21.14 5.46
C PHE A 98 7.45 -20.76 6.51
N ARG A 99 8.13 -21.78 7.03
CA ARG A 99 9.26 -21.60 7.95
C ARG A 99 10.51 -21.21 7.17
N SER A 100 11.25 -20.25 7.70
CA SER A 100 12.50 -19.74 7.12
C SER A 100 13.55 -19.55 8.21
N SER A 101 14.76 -20.03 7.95
CA SER A 101 15.88 -19.85 8.87
C SER A 101 16.57 -18.52 8.60
N MET A 102 16.75 -17.72 9.64
CA MET A 102 17.62 -16.54 9.64
C MET A 102 18.88 -16.84 10.46
N SER A 103 19.99 -16.19 10.14
CA SER A 103 21.24 -16.30 10.91
C SER A 103 21.59 -14.94 11.51
N SER A 104 21.89 -14.94 12.80
CA SER A 104 22.49 -13.80 13.50
C SER A 104 23.88 -14.18 13.99
N TYR A 105 24.73 -13.16 14.18
CA TYR A 105 26.13 -13.33 14.50
C TYR A 105 26.50 -12.50 15.72
N VAL A 106 27.17 -13.14 16.67
CA VAL A 106 27.81 -12.45 17.79
C VAL A 106 29.32 -12.53 17.58
N ARG A 107 29.99 -11.38 17.51
CA ARG A 107 31.46 -11.33 17.41
C ARG A 107 32.09 -11.52 18.79
N GLU A 108 33.28 -12.09 18.82
CA GLU A 108 34.07 -12.18 20.04
C GLU A 108 34.31 -10.79 20.64
N TYR A 109 34.14 -10.69 21.96
CA TYR A 109 34.39 -9.49 22.74
C TYR A 109 35.16 -9.83 24.01
N PRO A 110 36.01 -8.92 24.49
CA PRO A 110 36.78 -9.13 25.70
C PRO A 110 35.90 -9.01 26.96
N GLY A 111 36.09 -9.90 27.92
CA GLY A 111 35.43 -9.83 29.23
C GLY A 111 33.98 -10.30 29.19
N LYS A 112 33.07 -9.47 29.71
CA LYS A 112 31.63 -9.73 29.72
C LYS A 112 30.89 -8.56 29.09
N ALA A 113 29.81 -8.87 28.38
CA ALA A 113 28.90 -7.88 27.79
C ALA A 113 27.49 -8.08 28.35
N LYS A 114 26.73 -6.99 28.42
CA LYS A 114 25.32 -7.04 28.79
C LYS A 114 24.49 -7.60 27.64
N LEU A 115 23.40 -8.31 27.95
CA LEU A 115 22.46 -8.78 26.92
C LEU A 115 21.86 -7.63 26.09
N SER A 116 21.74 -6.42 26.66
CA SER A 116 21.29 -5.22 25.93
C SER A 116 22.26 -4.71 24.86
N GLU A 117 23.53 -5.10 24.92
CA GLU A 117 24.58 -4.65 24.00
C GLU A 117 24.77 -5.60 22.81
N LEU A 118 24.11 -6.77 22.86
CA LEU A 118 24.18 -7.78 21.81
C LEU A 118 23.09 -7.57 20.75
N SER A 119 23.39 -7.91 19.50
CA SER A 119 22.45 -7.91 18.37
C SER A 119 21.37 -9.01 18.47
N ILE A 120 21.59 -9.99 19.34
CA ILE A 120 20.68 -11.10 19.62
C ILE A 120 20.60 -11.33 21.12
N ARG A 121 19.38 -11.52 21.62
CA ARG A 121 19.09 -11.70 23.05
C ARG A 121 17.96 -12.70 23.27
N PRO A 122 17.85 -13.32 24.45
CA PRO A 122 16.66 -14.11 24.78
C PRO A 122 15.41 -13.24 24.83
N VAL A 123 14.25 -13.86 24.62
CA VAL A 123 12.95 -13.21 24.79
C VAL A 123 12.69 -12.97 26.29
N LEU A 124 12.24 -11.78 26.67
CA LEU A 124 11.91 -11.45 28.06
C LEU A 124 10.43 -11.71 28.37
N LEU A 125 10.10 -11.75 29.66
CA LEU A 125 8.74 -11.94 30.14
C LEU A 125 7.79 -10.87 29.59
N GLY A 126 6.68 -11.31 28.99
CA GLY A 126 5.65 -10.42 28.42
C GLY A 126 5.96 -9.85 27.03
N GLU A 127 7.14 -10.09 26.46
CA GLU A 127 7.44 -9.70 25.07
C GLU A 127 6.76 -10.62 24.05
N LYS A 128 6.63 -11.92 24.36
CA LYS A 128 5.97 -12.91 23.47
C LYS A 128 4.54 -12.50 23.12
N GLU A 129 3.78 -11.95 24.06
CA GLU A 129 2.39 -11.54 23.83
C GLU A 129 2.29 -10.38 22.83
N LYS A 130 3.14 -9.35 22.97
CA LYS A 130 3.22 -8.23 22.02
C LYS A 130 3.64 -8.69 20.62
N LEU A 131 4.55 -9.67 20.55
CA LEU A 131 4.98 -10.27 19.30
C LEU A 131 3.87 -11.13 18.68
N ALA A 132 3.08 -11.82 19.49
CA ALA A 132 1.91 -12.57 19.04
C ALA A 132 0.81 -11.66 18.50
N ASP A 133 0.56 -10.49 19.10
CA ASP A 133 -0.34 -9.46 18.55
C ASP A 133 0.09 -9.02 17.13
N ARG A 134 1.39 -8.79 16.95
CA ARG A 134 1.96 -8.51 15.62
C ARG A 134 1.78 -9.71 14.68
N GLY A 135 1.98 -10.93 15.18
CA GLY A 135 1.74 -12.17 14.46
C GLY A 135 0.31 -12.33 13.98
N ARG A 136 -0.69 -11.92 14.78
CA ARG A 136 -2.10 -11.89 14.36
C ARG A 136 -2.31 -10.97 13.15
N LYS A 137 -1.69 -9.78 13.15
CA LYS A 137 -1.71 -8.88 11.97
C LYS A 137 -1.01 -9.52 10.76
N PHE A 138 0.12 -10.20 10.97
CA PHE A 138 0.83 -10.92 9.92
C PHE A 138 -0.03 -12.05 9.32
N ALA A 139 -0.70 -12.85 10.15
CA ALA A 139 -1.60 -13.90 9.69
C ALA A 139 -2.78 -13.33 8.88
N LYS A 140 -3.35 -12.21 9.34
CA LYS A 140 -4.46 -11.52 8.65
C LYS A 140 -4.06 -10.95 7.28
N CYS A 141 -2.93 -10.24 7.21
CA CYS A 141 -2.53 -9.50 6.01
C CYS A 141 -1.48 -10.22 5.15
N GLY A 142 -0.97 -11.35 5.61
CA GLY A 142 0.17 -12.03 4.99
C GLY A 142 -0.20 -12.82 3.74
N LEU A 143 -1.46 -13.19 3.55
CA LEU A 143 -1.96 -13.87 2.36
C LEU A 143 -2.90 -12.95 1.57
N GLY A 144 -2.85 -13.00 0.25
CA GLY A 144 -3.65 -12.14 -0.63
C GLY A 144 -3.18 -10.68 -0.64
N ALA A 145 -4.05 -9.82 -1.16
CA ALA A 145 -3.82 -8.38 -1.26
C ALA A 145 -4.74 -7.65 -0.28
N HIS A 146 -4.19 -6.71 0.50
CA HIS A 146 -4.92 -5.94 1.50
C HIS A 146 -4.71 -4.45 1.30
N TYR A 147 -5.82 -3.70 1.20
CA TYR A 147 -5.78 -2.24 1.09
C TYR A 147 -5.81 -1.60 2.49
N MET A 148 -4.71 -0.96 2.88
CA MET A 148 -4.47 -0.52 4.26
C MET A 148 -4.00 0.93 4.35
N MET A 149 -4.14 1.52 5.53
CA MET A 149 -3.53 2.78 5.89
C MET A 149 -2.17 2.53 6.54
N TYR A 150 -1.16 3.32 6.16
CA TYR A 150 0.19 3.25 6.71
C TYR A 150 0.65 4.61 7.24
N THR A 151 1.30 4.61 8.39
CA THR A 151 1.62 5.83 9.15
C THR A 151 3.11 6.13 9.27
N ASP A 152 3.98 5.37 8.61
CA ASP A 152 5.43 5.54 8.72
C ASP A 152 6.13 5.45 7.35
N LYS A 153 7.46 5.37 7.37
CA LYS A 153 8.31 5.09 6.22
C LYS A 153 8.35 3.60 5.94
N MET A 154 8.43 3.24 4.67
CA MET A 154 8.70 1.87 4.24
C MET A 154 10.20 1.65 4.06
N ILE A 155 10.62 0.40 4.18
CA ILE A 155 12.00 0.00 4.02
C ILE A 155 12.18 -0.53 2.59
N VAL A 156 13.13 0.04 1.86
CA VAL A 156 13.55 -0.46 0.55
C VAL A 156 14.97 -0.96 0.67
N ARG A 157 15.14 -2.27 0.56
CA ARG A 157 16.45 -2.90 0.62
C ARG A 157 17.12 -2.81 -0.74
N THR A 158 18.34 -2.27 -0.74
CA THR A 158 19.20 -2.13 -1.93
C THR A 158 20.52 -2.86 -1.68
N CYS A 159 21.31 -3.06 -2.73
CA CYS A 159 22.66 -3.64 -2.61
C CYS A 159 23.62 -2.79 -1.77
N PHE A 160 23.33 -1.50 -1.58
CA PHE A 160 24.15 -0.57 -0.77
C PHE A 160 23.62 -0.38 0.66
N GLY A 161 22.54 -1.07 1.04
CA GLY A 161 21.92 -0.92 2.35
C GLY A 161 20.40 -0.75 2.28
N SER A 162 19.81 -0.58 3.46
CA SER A 162 18.39 -0.31 3.62
C SER A 162 18.14 1.19 3.53
N GLN A 163 17.20 1.60 2.68
CA GLN A 163 16.76 2.99 2.56
C GLN A 163 15.34 3.12 3.10
N GLN A 164 15.06 4.18 3.85
CA GLN A 164 13.70 4.49 4.29
C GLN A 164 13.07 5.51 3.34
N ILE A 165 11.87 5.22 2.87
CA ILE A 165 11.12 6.05 1.93
C ILE A 165 9.77 6.38 2.54
N SER A 166 9.32 7.63 2.39
CA SER A 166 7.98 8.02 2.86
C SER A 166 6.91 7.17 2.18
N ALA A 167 6.09 6.50 2.98
CA ALA A 167 4.96 5.67 2.54
C ALA A 167 3.68 6.01 3.31
N GLU A 168 3.67 7.14 4.04
CA GLU A 168 2.51 7.61 4.79
C GLU A 168 1.31 7.83 3.85
N GLY A 169 0.22 7.14 4.16
CA GLY A 169 -1.02 7.17 3.38
C GLY A 169 -1.53 5.77 3.04
N ARG A 170 -2.21 5.70 1.90
CA ARG A 170 -2.84 4.48 1.37
C ARG A 170 -1.79 3.55 0.75
N VAL A 171 -1.74 2.29 1.21
CA VAL A 171 -0.81 1.26 0.74
C VAL A 171 -1.52 -0.05 0.40
N MET A 172 -0.94 -0.81 -0.52
CA MET A 172 -1.35 -2.19 -0.80
C MET A 172 -0.35 -3.15 -0.18
N VAL A 173 -0.79 -4.00 0.75
CA VAL A 173 0.01 -5.10 1.29
C VAL A 173 -0.24 -6.31 0.42
N ASP A 174 0.73 -6.69 -0.40
CA ASP A 174 0.62 -7.80 -1.34
C ASP A 174 2.00 -8.36 -1.64
N THR A 175 2.35 -9.43 -0.95
CA THR A 175 3.66 -10.07 -1.10
C THR A 175 3.76 -10.86 -2.40
N ALA A 176 2.65 -11.41 -2.90
CA ALA A 176 2.67 -12.18 -4.15
C ALA A 176 2.94 -11.27 -5.35
N SER A 177 2.23 -10.14 -5.44
CA SER A 177 2.48 -9.15 -6.51
C SER A 177 3.84 -8.49 -6.35
N PHE A 178 4.31 -8.24 -5.12
CA PHE A 178 5.66 -7.73 -4.90
C PHE A 178 6.73 -8.63 -5.55
N LEU A 179 6.64 -9.95 -5.32
CA LEU A 179 7.57 -10.93 -5.90
C LEU A 179 7.44 -11.02 -7.42
N HIS A 180 6.21 -10.92 -7.95
CA HIS A 180 5.96 -10.89 -9.40
C HIS A 180 6.61 -9.68 -10.08
N PHE A 181 6.48 -8.49 -9.51
CA PHE A 181 7.02 -7.26 -10.10
C PHE A 181 8.49 -6.97 -9.74
N ASN A 182 9.05 -7.72 -8.79
CA ASN A 182 10.44 -7.58 -8.34
C ASN A 182 11.09 -8.96 -8.15
N PRO A 183 11.23 -9.76 -9.22
CA PRO A 183 11.77 -11.12 -9.13
C PRO A 183 13.21 -11.15 -8.57
N ASP A 184 14.00 -10.11 -8.85
CA ASP A 184 15.40 -10.00 -8.40
C ASP A 184 15.57 -9.39 -7.00
N TYR A 185 14.48 -9.09 -6.29
CA TYR A 185 14.58 -8.39 -5.00
C TYR A 185 15.31 -9.24 -3.94
N GLY A 186 15.12 -10.56 -3.95
CA GLY A 186 15.80 -11.48 -3.05
C GLY A 186 17.29 -11.66 -3.35
N ASP A 187 17.67 -11.64 -4.62
CA ASP A 187 19.04 -11.89 -5.09
C ASP A 187 20.02 -10.76 -4.69
N ARG A 188 19.51 -9.53 -4.59
CA ARG A 188 20.27 -8.36 -4.11
C ARG A 188 20.52 -8.38 -2.60
N HIS A 189 19.68 -9.09 -1.84
CA HIS A 189 19.79 -9.22 -0.38
C HIS A 189 20.79 -10.31 0.02
N ALA A 190 20.84 -11.42 -0.74
CA ALA A 190 21.82 -12.50 -0.56
C ALA A 190 23.27 -12.00 -0.63
N ARG A 191 23.57 -11.08 -1.55
CA ARG A 191 24.91 -10.47 -1.71
C ARG A 191 25.35 -9.61 -0.51
N ARG A 192 24.43 -9.11 0.32
CA ARG A 192 24.74 -8.23 1.47
C ARG A 192 25.27 -9.00 2.69
N TYR A 193 24.99 -10.29 2.81
CA TYR A 193 25.40 -11.12 3.95
C TYR A 193 26.62 -12.01 3.67
N GLY A 194 27.30 -11.84 2.52
CA GLY A 194 28.51 -12.61 2.20
C GLY A 194 28.24 -14.11 2.03
N CYS A 195 27.03 -14.49 1.61
CA CYS A 195 26.72 -15.85 1.20
C CYS A 195 27.35 -16.06 -0.19
N GLY A 196 28.28 -17.02 -0.31
CA GLY A 196 28.99 -17.33 -1.55
C GLY A 196 28.08 -17.70 -2.72
N ASP A 197 28.66 -17.75 -3.92
CA ASP A 197 28.08 -17.85 -5.27
C ASP A 197 27.16 -19.07 -5.57
N GLU A 198 26.57 -19.75 -4.58
CA GLU A 198 25.67 -20.91 -4.77
C GLU A 198 24.36 -20.81 -3.95
N MET A 199 23.62 -19.70 -4.03
CA MET A 199 22.24 -19.67 -3.53
C MET A 199 21.27 -18.96 -4.49
N ASP A 200 20.35 -19.76 -5.01
CA ASP A 200 19.27 -19.40 -5.93
C ASP A 200 18.32 -18.32 -5.36
N VAL A 201 18.10 -17.31 -6.20
CA VAL A 201 16.85 -16.59 -6.46
C VAL A 201 15.66 -17.10 -5.65
N CYS A 202 15.21 -16.33 -4.65
CA CYS A 202 13.87 -16.47 -4.07
C CYS A 202 13.48 -17.93 -3.74
N GLY A 203 14.47 -18.73 -3.31
CA GLY A 203 14.32 -20.13 -2.96
C GLY A 203 15.67 -20.81 -2.74
N HIS A 204 15.93 -21.18 -1.49
CA HIS A 204 17.03 -22.06 -1.01
C HIS A 204 18.38 -21.33 -0.82
N GLY A 205 19.01 -21.28 0.36
CA GLY A 205 18.81 -22.13 1.51
C GLY A 205 19.03 -23.61 1.21
N GLY A 206 20.02 -23.97 0.38
CA GLY A 206 20.56 -25.33 0.30
C GLY A 206 21.24 -25.71 1.61
N GLY A 207 20.45 -25.96 2.65
CA GLY A 207 20.79 -26.89 3.70
C GLY A 207 20.11 -28.20 3.35
N SER A 208 20.90 -29.26 3.17
CA SER A 208 20.41 -30.62 3.17
C SER A 208 19.41 -30.84 4.32
N GLY A 209 18.14 -31.09 4.00
CA GLY A 209 17.14 -31.56 4.96
C GLY A 209 16.47 -30.50 5.83
N SER A 210 15.47 -29.79 5.31
CA SER A 210 14.35 -29.36 6.15
C SER A 210 13.06 -29.31 5.32
N GLU A 211 12.06 -30.06 5.77
CA GLU A 211 10.73 -30.14 5.16
C GLU A 211 10.10 -28.73 5.12
N LYS A 212 9.95 -28.16 3.92
CA LYS A 212 9.17 -26.92 3.73
C LYS A 212 7.69 -27.25 3.93
N MET A 213 7.25 -27.21 5.18
CA MET A 213 5.83 -27.23 5.52
C MET A 213 5.20 -25.90 5.09
N PHE A 214 4.27 -25.98 4.15
CA PHE A 214 3.44 -24.86 3.71
C PHE A 214 2.08 -24.95 4.39
N SER A 215 1.58 -23.82 4.87
CA SER A 215 0.24 -23.74 5.46
C SER A 215 -0.43 -22.43 5.07
N THR A 216 -1.76 -22.44 5.00
CA THR A 216 -2.59 -21.24 4.88
C THR A 216 -2.92 -20.62 6.23
N GLU A 217 -2.67 -21.33 7.32
CA GLU A 217 -2.96 -20.89 8.69
C GLU A 217 -1.71 -20.96 9.57
N ILE A 218 -1.64 -20.08 10.57
CA ILE A 218 -0.57 -20.04 11.57
C ILE A 218 -1.21 -20.35 12.93
N PRO A 219 -0.73 -21.37 13.67
CA PRO A 219 -1.25 -21.68 14.99
C PRO A 219 -0.92 -20.59 15.99
N GLU A 220 -1.80 -20.48 16.98
CA GLU A 220 -1.72 -19.42 17.99
C GLU A 220 -0.41 -19.44 18.78
N GLY A 221 0.09 -20.64 19.12
CA GLY A 221 1.37 -20.82 19.82
C GLY A 221 2.60 -20.35 19.03
N SER A 222 2.49 -20.22 17.70
CA SER A 222 3.61 -19.84 16.81
C SER A 222 3.53 -18.40 16.28
N LEU A 223 2.51 -17.62 16.65
CA LEU A 223 2.31 -16.25 16.13
C LEU A 223 3.46 -15.30 16.46
N HIS A 224 4.12 -15.48 17.60
CA HIS A 224 5.24 -14.65 18.00
C HIS A 224 6.45 -14.78 17.06
N LEU A 225 6.58 -15.89 16.31
CA LEU A 225 7.66 -16.16 15.36
C LEU A 225 7.47 -15.52 13.98
N CYS A 226 6.36 -14.78 13.77
CA CYS A 226 6.09 -14.12 12.50
C CYS A 226 7.04 -12.94 12.23
N TRP A 227 7.44 -12.83 10.96
CA TRP A 227 8.27 -11.72 10.47
C TRP A 227 7.62 -10.35 10.74
N PRO A 228 8.39 -9.31 11.10
CA PRO A 228 7.84 -8.01 11.51
C PRO A 228 7.27 -7.17 10.36
N THR A 229 7.63 -7.48 9.12
CA THR A 229 7.25 -6.73 7.92
C THR A 229 6.53 -7.60 6.91
N LEU A 230 5.72 -6.95 6.08
CA LEU A 230 5.16 -7.53 4.85
C LEU A 230 5.54 -6.66 3.66
N SER A 231 5.67 -7.27 2.49
CA SER A 231 5.92 -6.51 1.27
C SER A 231 4.65 -5.81 0.80
N GLY A 232 4.79 -4.58 0.35
CA GLY A 232 3.68 -3.80 -0.17
C GLY A 232 4.10 -2.64 -1.06
N PHE A 233 3.10 -1.91 -1.55
CA PHE A 233 3.24 -0.81 -2.48
C PHE A 233 2.62 0.45 -1.90
N SER A 234 3.38 1.54 -1.90
CA SER A 234 2.87 2.87 -1.57
C SER A 234 2.27 3.52 -2.82
N LEU A 235 0.97 3.81 -2.79
CA LEU A 235 0.27 4.49 -3.89
C LEU A 235 0.76 5.94 -4.05
N LYS A 236 1.18 6.57 -2.95
CA LYS A 236 1.70 7.94 -2.94
C LYS A 236 3.08 8.04 -3.58
N SER A 237 4.01 7.17 -3.19
CA SER A 237 5.38 7.19 -3.72
C SER A 237 5.56 6.33 -4.96
N LYS A 238 4.53 5.56 -5.34
CA LYS A 238 4.49 4.63 -6.48
C LYS A 238 5.66 3.63 -6.47
N ARG A 239 5.98 3.11 -5.28
CA ARG A 239 7.14 2.24 -5.06
C ARG A 239 6.80 1.06 -4.14
N TRP A 240 7.44 -0.06 -4.44
CA TRP A 240 7.43 -1.27 -3.63
C TRP A 240 8.44 -1.17 -2.47
N GLY A 241 8.11 -1.78 -1.34
CA GLY A 241 8.97 -1.85 -0.16
C GLY A 241 8.40 -2.78 0.93
N GLU A 242 9.14 -2.91 2.02
CA GLU A 242 8.72 -3.61 3.23
C GLU A 242 8.00 -2.63 4.17
N LEU A 243 6.81 -3.00 4.61
CA LEU A 243 5.94 -2.25 5.50
C LEU A 243 5.93 -2.91 6.87
N SER A 244 6.20 -2.13 7.92
CA SER A 244 6.16 -2.63 9.29
C SER A 244 4.72 -2.84 9.75
N LEU A 245 4.41 -4.04 10.27
CA LEU A 245 3.07 -4.38 10.76
C LEU A 245 2.60 -3.49 11.92
N LYS A 246 3.53 -2.86 12.63
CA LYS A 246 3.24 -1.92 13.72
C LYS A 246 2.47 -0.70 13.22
N HIS A 247 2.76 -0.24 12.01
CA HIS A 247 2.26 1.00 11.44
C HIS A 247 1.13 0.77 10.41
N LEU A 248 0.63 -0.47 10.31
CA LEU A 248 -0.53 -0.83 9.49
C LEU A 248 -1.83 -0.72 10.29
N GLU A 249 -2.77 -0.01 9.69
CA GLU A 249 -4.11 0.26 10.21
C GLU A 249 -5.17 0.02 9.13
N GLU A 250 -6.39 -0.30 9.55
CA GLU A 250 -7.52 -0.41 8.64
C GLU A 250 -7.95 0.96 8.12
N ILE A 251 -8.35 0.99 6.85
CA ILE A 251 -8.83 2.21 6.22
C ILE A 251 -10.22 2.55 6.76
N LYS A 252 -10.38 3.79 7.22
CA LYS A 252 -11.69 4.42 7.39
C LYS A 252 -12.07 5.10 6.08
N PHE A 253 -12.98 4.49 5.33
CA PHE A 253 -13.52 5.05 4.10
C PHE A 253 -14.56 6.12 4.40
N ASN A 254 -14.67 7.10 3.50
CA ASN A 254 -15.71 8.13 3.58
C ASN A 254 -16.88 7.77 2.64
N GLU A 255 -17.90 7.13 3.20
CA GLU A 255 -19.12 6.72 2.47
C GLU A 255 -19.85 7.92 1.84
N ASP A 256 -19.81 9.08 2.49
CA ASP A 256 -20.50 10.29 2.05
C ASP A 256 -19.71 11.06 0.97
N ALA A 257 -18.48 10.64 0.64
CA ALA A 257 -17.60 11.35 -0.28
C ALA A 257 -18.26 11.57 -1.65
N PHE A 258 -18.99 10.57 -2.14
CA PHE A 258 -19.69 10.65 -3.43
C PHE A 258 -20.91 11.58 -3.38
N ASP A 259 -21.61 11.63 -2.24
CA ASP A 259 -22.75 12.53 -2.07
C ASP A 259 -22.34 14.00 -1.95
N MET A 260 -21.15 14.26 -1.39
CA MET A 260 -20.55 15.59 -1.31
C MET A 260 -20.12 16.18 -2.66
N LEU A 261 -19.98 15.35 -3.71
CA LEU A 261 -19.70 15.85 -5.06
C LEU A 261 -20.87 16.70 -5.56
N VAL A 262 -20.58 17.89 -6.08
CA VAL A 262 -21.61 18.72 -6.72
C VAL A 262 -21.59 18.44 -8.22
N LEU A 263 -22.41 17.48 -8.63
CA LEU A 263 -22.60 17.02 -10.00
C LEU A 263 -24.10 16.97 -10.31
N ALA A 264 -24.46 17.12 -11.58
CA ALA A 264 -25.84 16.89 -12.03
C ALA A 264 -26.31 15.48 -11.63
N ASN A 265 -27.57 15.37 -11.20
CA ASN A 265 -28.13 14.10 -10.71
C ASN A 265 -28.04 12.98 -11.75
N GLU A 266 -28.27 13.30 -13.03
CA GLU A 266 -28.14 12.36 -14.15
C GLU A 266 -26.71 11.77 -14.24
N SER A 267 -25.68 12.62 -14.12
CA SER A 267 -24.28 12.17 -14.12
C SER A 267 -23.97 11.30 -12.90
N LYS A 268 -24.50 11.66 -11.72
CA LYS A 268 -24.34 10.85 -10.49
C LYS A 268 -25.00 9.48 -10.63
N GLU A 269 -26.20 9.42 -11.20
CA GLU A 269 -26.95 8.18 -11.42
C GLU A 269 -26.26 7.29 -12.44
N MET A 270 -25.73 7.86 -13.53
CA MET A 270 -24.93 7.11 -14.51
C MET A 270 -23.68 6.50 -13.86
N VAL A 271 -22.86 7.31 -13.18
CA VAL A 271 -21.65 6.82 -12.51
C VAL A 271 -22.01 5.74 -11.48
N ARG A 272 -23.03 5.96 -10.64
CA ARG A 272 -23.50 4.94 -9.67
C ARG A 272 -23.99 3.67 -10.34
N GLY A 273 -24.77 3.79 -11.42
CA GLY A 273 -25.33 2.66 -12.15
C GLY A 273 -24.23 1.78 -12.74
N PHE A 274 -23.24 2.38 -13.38
CA PHE A 274 -22.10 1.65 -13.92
C PHE A 274 -21.25 1.03 -12.81
N VAL A 275 -20.85 1.84 -11.82
CA VAL A 275 -19.99 1.40 -10.73
C VAL A 275 -20.59 0.22 -9.94
N LYS A 276 -21.90 0.24 -9.66
CA LYS A 276 -22.58 -0.85 -8.94
C LYS A 276 -22.77 -2.12 -9.76
N ASN A 277 -22.84 -2.01 -11.08
CA ASN A 277 -23.13 -3.15 -11.96
C ASN A 277 -21.85 -3.80 -12.51
N ILE A 278 -20.68 -3.17 -12.37
CA ILE A 278 -19.39 -3.77 -12.79
C ILE A 278 -19.16 -5.16 -12.16
N HIS A 279 -19.70 -5.40 -10.97
CA HIS A 279 -19.54 -6.64 -10.22
C HIS A 279 -20.57 -7.74 -10.50
N LYS A 280 -21.66 -7.44 -11.23
CA LYS A 280 -22.63 -8.48 -11.56
C LYS A 280 -22.10 -9.19 -12.79
N ASP A 281 -21.70 -10.45 -12.63
CA ASP A 281 -21.24 -11.41 -13.67
C ASP A 281 -22.17 -11.55 -14.91
N GLU A 282 -23.28 -10.82 -14.95
CA GLU A 282 -24.19 -10.71 -16.09
C GLU A 282 -23.85 -9.50 -16.98
N GLN A 283 -22.57 -9.14 -17.12
CA GLN A 283 -22.19 -8.17 -18.15
C GLN A 283 -22.35 -8.81 -19.52
N PHE A 284 -22.96 -8.05 -20.43
CA PHE A 284 -22.93 -8.29 -21.87
C PHE A 284 -21.46 -8.25 -22.32
N THR A 285 -20.78 -9.40 -22.29
CA THR A 285 -19.46 -9.52 -22.90
C THR A 285 -19.66 -9.28 -24.39
N ASP A 286 -18.94 -8.31 -24.94
CA ASP A 286 -18.89 -8.07 -26.38
C ASP A 286 -18.63 -9.39 -27.12
N ILE A 287 -19.01 -9.46 -28.40
CA ILE A 287 -18.99 -10.70 -29.22
C ILE A 287 -17.60 -11.37 -29.25
N ILE A 288 -16.55 -10.63 -28.88
CA ILE A 288 -15.17 -11.09 -28.73
C ILE A 288 -14.80 -11.16 -27.24
N GLN A 289 -14.51 -12.36 -26.74
CA GLN A 289 -13.94 -12.55 -25.39
C GLN A 289 -12.66 -11.70 -25.22
N GLY A 290 -12.64 -10.84 -24.20
CA GLY A 290 -11.49 -10.00 -23.87
C GLY A 290 -11.51 -8.57 -24.42
N LYS A 291 -12.59 -8.13 -25.09
CA LYS A 291 -12.85 -6.72 -25.40
C LYS A 291 -14.09 -6.23 -24.64
N GLY A 292 -13.99 -5.08 -23.96
CA GLY A 292 -15.16 -4.32 -23.53
C GLY A 292 -15.69 -4.52 -22.10
N GLY A 293 -14.92 -5.09 -21.16
CA GLY A 293 -15.32 -5.18 -19.74
C GLY A 293 -14.90 -3.98 -18.86
N GLY A 294 -13.98 -3.14 -19.36
CA GLY A 294 -13.52 -1.93 -18.67
C GLY A 294 -14.45 -0.73 -18.91
N CYS A 295 -14.51 0.17 -17.94
CA CYS A 295 -15.29 1.40 -18.04
C CYS A 295 -14.36 2.61 -18.02
N SER A 296 -14.38 3.39 -19.10
CA SER A 296 -13.58 4.61 -19.25
C SER A 296 -14.46 5.86 -19.14
N PHE A 297 -14.11 6.73 -18.20
CA PHE A 297 -14.76 8.01 -17.96
C PHE A 297 -13.83 9.14 -18.40
N LEU A 298 -14.32 10.02 -19.27
CA LEU A 298 -13.67 11.29 -19.56
C LEU A 298 -14.33 12.40 -18.75
N LEU A 299 -13.55 13.05 -17.89
CA LEU A 299 -13.97 14.21 -17.11
C LEU A 299 -13.37 15.46 -17.77
N GLN A 300 -14.20 16.31 -18.36
CA GLN A 300 -13.74 17.47 -19.11
C GLN A 300 -14.34 18.78 -18.61
N GLY A 301 -13.53 19.84 -18.55
CA GLY A 301 -14.00 21.17 -18.17
C GLY A 301 -12.90 22.05 -17.56
N PRO A 302 -13.23 23.23 -17.02
CA PRO A 302 -12.26 24.17 -16.46
C PRO A 302 -11.45 23.59 -15.28
N PRO A 303 -10.26 24.15 -14.98
CA PRO A 303 -9.49 23.72 -13.82
C PRO A 303 -10.22 24.05 -12.50
N GLY A 304 -10.13 23.14 -11.52
CA GLY A 304 -10.64 23.38 -10.16
C GLY A 304 -12.13 23.13 -9.93
N VAL A 305 -12.83 22.48 -10.88
CA VAL A 305 -14.27 22.15 -10.79
C VAL A 305 -14.57 20.77 -10.19
N GLY A 306 -13.56 20.06 -9.67
CA GLY A 306 -13.76 18.78 -8.96
C GLY A 306 -13.60 17.52 -9.82
N LYS A 307 -13.00 17.59 -11.01
CA LYS A 307 -12.74 16.43 -11.88
C LYS A 307 -11.98 15.29 -11.17
N THR A 308 -10.79 15.58 -10.64
CA THR A 308 -9.97 14.64 -9.85
C THR A 308 -10.74 14.10 -8.63
N LEU A 309 -11.51 14.98 -7.95
CA LEU A 309 -12.30 14.63 -6.77
C LEU A 309 -13.39 13.59 -7.09
N THR A 310 -13.94 13.59 -8.30
CA THR A 310 -14.92 12.59 -8.73
C THR A 310 -14.32 11.19 -8.71
N ALA A 311 -13.10 11.01 -9.21
CA ALA A 311 -12.42 9.71 -9.19
C ALA A 311 -12.08 9.27 -7.75
N GLU A 312 -11.61 10.20 -6.91
CA GLU A 312 -11.34 9.96 -5.48
C GLU A 312 -12.60 9.48 -4.75
N ALA A 313 -13.73 10.18 -4.94
CA ALA A 313 -14.99 9.82 -4.32
C ALA A 313 -15.55 8.47 -4.82
N VAL A 314 -15.34 8.12 -6.10
CA VAL A 314 -15.70 6.81 -6.63
C VAL A 314 -14.84 5.70 -6.01
N SER A 315 -13.53 5.91 -5.88
CA SER A 315 -12.65 4.93 -5.22
C SER A 315 -13.02 4.73 -3.74
N GLU A 316 -13.37 5.80 -3.04
CA GLU A 316 -13.82 5.74 -1.64
C GLU A 316 -15.17 5.02 -1.52
N CYS A 317 -16.13 5.28 -2.41
CA CYS A 317 -17.43 4.58 -2.42
C CYS A 317 -17.29 3.08 -2.74
N LEU A 318 -16.25 2.69 -3.47
CA LEU A 318 -15.99 1.30 -3.87
C LEU A 318 -15.09 0.53 -2.89
N HIS A 319 -14.51 1.21 -1.90
CA HIS A 319 -13.43 0.66 -1.06
C HIS A 319 -12.23 0.13 -1.84
N ARG A 320 -11.95 0.73 -3.00
CA ARG A 320 -10.88 0.30 -3.92
C ARG A 320 -9.70 1.26 -3.91
N PRO A 321 -8.48 0.79 -4.20
CA PRO A 321 -7.33 1.67 -4.36
C PRO A 321 -7.53 2.65 -5.50
N LEU A 322 -7.11 3.90 -5.31
CA LEU A 322 -6.95 4.88 -6.39
C LEU A 322 -5.49 4.93 -6.84
N TYR A 323 -5.24 4.59 -8.10
CA TYR A 323 -3.94 4.72 -8.72
C TYR A 323 -3.92 5.98 -9.61
N CYS A 324 -3.38 7.08 -9.08
CA CYS A 324 -3.20 8.31 -9.85
C CYS A 324 -1.94 8.23 -10.71
N ILE A 325 -2.09 8.39 -12.02
CA ILE A 325 -1.01 8.43 -13.00
C ILE A 325 -0.69 9.87 -13.32
N ASP A 326 0.57 10.23 -13.15
CA ASP A 326 1.08 11.56 -13.53
C ASP A 326 1.73 11.48 -14.90
N VAL A 327 1.45 12.44 -15.78
CA VAL A 327 1.97 12.47 -17.15
C VAL A 327 3.50 12.33 -17.21
N GLY A 328 4.20 12.95 -16.26
CA GLY A 328 5.66 12.90 -16.18
C GLY A 328 6.24 11.50 -15.91
N GLU A 329 5.46 10.56 -15.39
CA GLU A 329 5.97 9.24 -15.04
C GLU A 329 5.94 8.24 -16.20
N LEU A 330 5.10 8.49 -17.19
CA LEU A 330 4.94 7.59 -18.34
C LEU A 330 6.16 7.60 -19.27
N GLY A 331 6.93 8.70 -19.27
CA GLY A 331 8.11 8.86 -20.11
C GLY A 331 7.82 9.57 -21.42
N VAL A 332 8.89 9.91 -22.14
CA VAL A 332 8.85 10.76 -23.36
C VAL A 332 9.12 9.97 -24.64
N THR A 333 9.30 8.66 -24.55
CA THR A 333 9.50 7.78 -25.72
C THR A 333 8.39 6.75 -25.82
N PRO A 334 8.00 6.32 -27.03
CA PRO A 334 7.00 5.28 -27.23
C PRO A 334 7.25 4.00 -26.42
N GLU A 335 8.50 3.54 -26.36
CA GLU A 335 8.88 2.31 -25.67
C GLU A 335 8.76 2.45 -24.14
N ALA A 336 9.22 3.58 -23.59
CA ALA A 336 9.12 3.83 -22.16
C ALA A 336 7.66 3.97 -21.73
N LEU A 337 6.85 4.69 -22.52
CA LEU A 337 5.41 4.82 -22.34
C LEU A 337 4.72 3.46 -22.31
N GLU A 338 4.97 2.63 -23.32
CA GLU A 338 4.35 1.30 -23.42
C GLU A 338 4.70 0.43 -22.22
N GLN A 339 5.98 0.35 -21.87
CA GLN A 339 6.44 -0.50 -20.77
C GLN A 339 5.89 -0.04 -19.41
N ARG A 340 5.92 1.28 -19.15
CA ARG A 340 5.47 1.83 -17.85
C ARG A 340 3.96 1.77 -17.72
N LEU A 341 3.21 2.20 -18.74
CA LEU A 341 1.76 2.15 -18.70
C LEU A 341 1.25 0.72 -18.59
N LYS A 342 1.82 -0.24 -19.34
CA LYS A 342 1.46 -1.65 -19.22
C LYS A 342 1.69 -2.19 -17.80
N LYS A 343 2.83 -1.86 -17.19
CA LYS A 343 3.12 -2.26 -15.80
C LYS A 343 2.13 -1.65 -14.80
N ILE A 344 1.78 -0.37 -14.97
CA ILE A 344 0.82 0.31 -14.09
C ILE A 344 -0.57 -0.33 -14.23
N LEU A 345 -1.05 -0.54 -15.46
CA LEU A 345 -2.35 -1.17 -15.71
C LEU A 345 -2.40 -2.61 -15.16
N GLU A 346 -1.33 -3.39 -15.28
CA GLU A 346 -1.25 -4.74 -14.69
C GLU A 346 -1.32 -4.69 -13.16
N VAL A 347 -0.64 -3.73 -12.52
CA VAL A 347 -0.72 -3.52 -11.07
C VAL A 347 -2.15 -3.14 -10.66
N ALA A 348 -2.78 -2.23 -11.40
CA ALA A 348 -4.14 -1.78 -11.12
C ALA A 348 -5.17 -2.90 -11.28
N GLU A 349 -5.06 -3.72 -12.33
CA GLU A 349 -5.96 -4.85 -12.60
C GLU A 349 -5.88 -5.91 -11.48
N ARG A 350 -4.68 -6.24 -10.99
CA ARG A 350 -4.49 -7.20 -9.88
C ARG A 350 -5.17 -6.78 -8.59
N TRP A 351 -5.33 -5.48 -8.37
CA TRP A 351 -5.95 -4.92 -7.17
C TRP A 351 -7.35 -4.39 -7.41
N ASP A 352 -7.89 -4.60 -8.61
CA ASP A 352 -9.18 -4.07 -9.03
C ASP A 352 -9.29 -2.54 -8.78
N ALA A 353 -8.17 -1.84 -8.96
CA ALA A 353 -8.00 -0.44 -8.60
C ALA A 353 -8.69 0.49 -9.60
N VAL A 354 -9.16 1.63 -9.09
CA VAL A 354 -9.59 2.75 -9.91
C VAL A 354 -8.33 3.46 -10.41
N VAL A 355 -8.16 3.56 -11.72
CA VAL A 355 -7.04 4.29 -12.34
C VAL A 355 -7.50 5.69 -12.69
N LEU A 356 -6.72 6.70 -12.32
CA LEU A 356 -6.92 8.09 -12.72
C LEU A 356 -5.72 8.55 -13.51
N ILE A 357 -5.91 9.06 -14.73
CA ILE A 357 -4.87 9.74 -15.49
C ILE A 357 -5.22 11.22 -15.50
N ASP A 358 -4.47 12.01 -14.72
CA ASP A 358 -4.68 13.45 -14.64
C ASP A 358 -4.04 14.17 -15.84
N GLU A 359 -4.65 15.27 -16.28
CA GLU A 359 -4.17 16.11 -17.41
C GLU A 359 -3.76 15.32 -18.67
N CYS A 360 -4.61 14.38 -19.10
CA CYS A 360 -4.31 13.49 -20.22
C CYS A 360 -4.25 14.21 -21.59
N ASP A 361 -4.68 15.46 -21.67
CA ASP A 361 -4.65 16.30 -22.87
C ASP A 361 -3.24 16.50 -23.43
N ILE A 362 -2.19 16.41 -22.61
CA ILE A 362 -0.79 16.46 -23.07
C ILE A 362 -0.50 15.31 -24.06
N PHE A 363 -0.94 14.09 -23.73
CA PHE A 363 -0.75 12.91 -24.56
C PHE A 363 -1.81 12.75 -25.65
N LEU A 364 -2.99 13.35 -25.49
CA LEU A 364 -4.15 13.11 -26.34
C LEU A 364 -4.48 14.24 -27.32
N ALA A 365 -3.64 15.28 -27.39
CA ALA A 365 -3.88 16.33 -28.37
C ALA A 365 -3.83 15.79 -29.81
N SER A 366 -4.58 16.45 -30.67
CA SER A 366 -4.77 16.11 -32.08
C SER A 366 -3.46 15.82 -32.79
N ARG A 367 -3.47 14.76 -33.61
CA ARG A 367 -2.33 14.34 -34.43
C ARG A 367 -1.95 15.44 -35.39
N THR A 368 -0.71 15.89 -35.33
CA THR A 368 -0.12 16.77 -36.35
C THR A 368 0.65 15.92 -37.35
N LYS A 369 0.62 16.28 -38.63
CA LYS A 369 1.33 15.53 -39.69
C LYS A 369 2.85 15.51 -39.48
N ASP A 370 3.38 16.48 -38.74
CA ASP A 370 4.80 16.71 -38.56
C ASP A 370 5.38 16.02 -37.30
N ASP A 371 4.55 15.45 -36.42
CA ASP A 371 5.00 14.85 -35.15
C ASP A 371 4.74 13.34 -35.09
N VAL A 372 5.60 12.58 -35.77
CA VAL A 372 5.53 11.10 -35.84
C VAL A 372 5.64 10.45 -34.46
N LEU A 373 6.51 10.97 -33.59
CA LEU A 373 6.75 10.41 -32.26
C LEU A 373 5.52 10.56 -31.37
N ARG A 374 4.91 11.75 -31.36
CA ARG A 374 3.67 11.97 -30.61
C ARG A 374 2.52 11.12 -31.13
N ASN A 375 2.37 11.02 -32.46
CA ASN A 375 1.34 10.17 -33.06
C ASN A 375 1.51 8.70 -32.68
N ALA A 376 2.74 8.21 -32.58
CA ALA A 376 3.03 6.86 -32.10
C ALA A 376 2.66 6.69 -30.61
N MET A 377 3.00 7.67 -29.76
CA MET A 377 2.63 7.66 -28.34
C MET A 377 1.10 7.66 -28.14
N VAL A 378 0.37 8.52 -28.87
CA VAL A 378 -1.11 8.55 -28.86
C VAL A 378 -1.68 7.19 -29.24
N GLY A 379 -1.15 6.57 -30.30
CA GLY A 379 -1.60 5.26 -30.77
C GLY A 379 -1.36 4.13 -29.77
N ILE A 380 -0.19 4.11 -29.12
CA ILE A 380 0.14 3.14 -28.06
C ILE A 380 -0.78 3.33 -26.85
N PHE A 381 -0.95 4.57 -26.42
CA PHE A 381 -1.79 4.92 -25.28
C PHE A 381 -3.23 4.45 -25.50
N LEU A 382 -3.84 4.81 -26.63
CA LEU A 382 -5.18 4.37 -27.03
C LEU A 382 -5.33 2.85 -27.03
N ARG A 383 -4.36 2.16 -27.63
CA ARG A 383 -4.36 0.69 -27.70
C ARG A 383 -4.36 0.09 -26.30
N LEU A 384 -3.49 0.56 -25.41
CA LEU A 384 -3.39 0.01 -24.05
C LEU A 384 -4.65 0.25 -23.22
N LEU A 385 -5.30 1.41 -23.39
CA LEU A 385 -6.56 1.70 -22.70
C LEU A 385 -7.73 0.86 -23.23
N GLU A 386 -7.75 0.52 -24.52
CA GLU A 386 -8.81 -0.33 -25.12
C GLU A 386 -8.82 -1.76 -24.55
N TYR A 387 -7.66 -2.29 -24.16
CA TYR A 387 -7.54 -3.62 -23.55
C TYR A 387 -7.65 -3.61 -22.03
N TYR A 388 -7.74 -2.44 -21.39
CA TYR A 388 -7.80 -2.37 -19.93
C TYR A 388 -9.19 -2.75 -19.42
N ASN A 389 -9.25 -3.81 -18.62
CA ASN A 389 -10.48 -4.31 -17.99
C ASN A 389 -10.58 -3.82 -16.55
N GLY A 390 -10.89 -2.53 -16.37
CA GLY A 390 -11.07 -1.92 -15.06
C GLY A 390 -11.75 -0.55 -15.13
N ILE A 391 -11.79 0.17 -14.01
CA ILE A 391 -12.35 1.53 -13.95
C ILE A 391 -11.23 2.53 -14.22
N LEU A 392 -11.40 3.32 -15.28
CA LEU A 392 -10.44 4.33 -15.72
C LEU A 392 -11.09 5.71 -15.76
N PHE A 393 -10.54 6.66 -15.04
CA PHE A 393 -10.87 8.08 -15.14
C PHE A 393 -9.76 8.83 -15.87
N LEU A 394 -10.15 9.65 -16.83
CA LEU A 394 -9.27 10.49 -17.62
C LEU A 394 -9.75 11.93 -17.43
N THR A 395 -8.87 12.85 -17.04
CA THR A 395 -9.26 14.24 -16.88
C THR A 395 -8.60 15.12 -17.93
N SER A 396 -9.36 16.01 -18.54
CA SER A 396 -8.87 16.98 -19.53
C SER A 396 -9.36 18.38 -19.21
N ASN A 397 -8.49 19.37 -19.45
CA ASN A 397 -8.86 20.78 -19.45
C ASN A 397 -9.19 21.29 -20.87
N ARG A 398 -8.85 20.53 -21.91
CA ARG A 398 -8.95 20.91 -23.32
C ARG A 398 -9.59 19.80 -24.15
N ALA A 399 -10.90 19.64 -23.96
CA ALA A 399 -11.68 18.63 -24.69
C ALA A 399 -11.65 18.82 -26.21
N GLU A 400 -11.64 20.08 -26.65
CA GLU A 400 -11.74 20.48 -28.06
C GLU A 400 -10.50 20.07 -28.87
N ASP A 401 -9.34 20.00 -28.22
CA ASP A 401 -8.06 19.66 -28.87
C ASP A 401 -7.84 18.15 -29.01
N MET A 402 -8.77 17.33 -28.50
CA MET A 402 -8.58 15.90 -28.32
C MET A 402 -8.90 15.10 -29.59
N ASP A 403 -8.13 14.04 -29.83
CA ASP A 403 -8.28 13.16 -31.00
C ASP A 403 -9.69 12.51 -31.07
N GLU A 404 -10.36 12.60 -32.22
CA GLU A 404 -11.70 12.04 -32.44
C GLU A 404 -11.75 10.51 -32.25
N ALA A 405 -10.67 9.81 -32.58
CA ALA A 405 -10.56 8.37 -32.37
C ALA A 405 -10.44 8.02 -30.88
N PHE A 406 -10.03 8.95 -30.03
CA PHE A 406 -10.07 8.79 -28.58
C PHE A 406 -11.50 8.92 -28.05
N GLN A 407 -12.25 9.94 -28.50
CA GLN A 407 -13.65 10.15 -28.07
C GLN A 407 -14.54 8.94 -28.36
N SER A 408 -14.38 8.31 -29.52
CA SER A 408 -15.14 7.10 -29.89
C SER A 408 -14.87 5.86 -29.02
N ARG A 409 -13.81 5.86 -28.19
CA ARG A 409 -13.44 4.74 -27.30
C ARG A 409 -13.80 4.99 -25.84
N ILE A 410 -14.34 6.15 -25.51
CA ILE A 410 -14.72 6.50 -24.14
C ILE A 410 -16.13 5.99 -23.87
N SER A 411 -16.32 5.31 -22.73
CA SER A 411 -17.65 4.81 -22.35
C SER A 411 -18.59 5.95 -21.94
N VAL A 412 -18.11 6.89 -21.13
CA VAL A 412 -18.91 7.99 -20.59
C VAL A 412 -18.08 9.28 -20.57
N THR A 413 -18.64 10.35 -21.13
CA THR A 413 -18.06 11.69 -21.02
C THR A 413 -18.90 12.53 -20.07
N ILE A 414 -18.26 13.13 -19.07
CA ILE A 414 -18.87 14.04 -18.11
C ILE A 414 -18.29 15.44 -18.33
N GLU A 415 -19.17 16.36 -18.71
CA GLU A 415 -18.85 17.76 -18.92
C GLU A 415 -19.08 18.58 -17.66
N TYR A 416 -18.05 19.30 -17.25
CA TYR A 416 -18.08 20.20 -16.12
C TYR A 416 -18.14 21.64 -16.64
N GLY A 417 -19.26 22.30 -16.36
CA GLY A 417 -19.42 23.73 -16.63
C GLY A 417 -18.69 24.61 -15.61
N ALA A 418 -18.77 25.93 -15.82
CA ALA A 418 -18.43 26.89 -14.79
C ALA A 418 -19.37 26.73 -13.58
N LEU A 419 -18.84 26.91 -12.37
CA LEU A 419 -19.63 26.78 -11.14
C LEU A 419 -20.54 27.99 -11.01
N ASP A 420 -21.86 27.80 -10.98
CA ASP A 420 -22.81 28.87 -10.69
C ASP A 420 -22.86 29.19 -9.18
N ALA A 421 -23.50 30.31 -8.81
CA ALA A 421 -23.59 30.71 -7.40
C ALA A 421 -24.25 29.64 -6.50
N PRO A 422 -25.37 28.98 -6.90
CA PRO A 422 -25.93 27.87 -6.12
C PRO A 422 -24.94 26.71 -5.90
N THR A 423 -24.21 26.29 -6.93
CA THR A 423 -23.19 25.24 -6.86
C THR A 423 -22.04 25.66 -5.93
N ARG A 424 -21.56 26.90 -6.06
CA ARG A 424 -20.52 27.43 -5.16
C ARG A 424 -20.98 27.46 -3.71
N LYS A 425 -22.24 27.83 -3.44
CA LYS A 425 -22.83 27.79 -2.10
C LYS A 425 -22.78 26.39 -1.50
N GLN A 426 -23.13 25.37 -2.29
CA GLN A 426 -23.04 23.97 -1.86
C GLN A 426 -21.58 23.54 -1.59
N ILE A 427 -20.65 23.92 -2.47
CA ILE A 427 -19.22 23.62 -2.30
C ILE A 427 -18.67 24.26 -1.01
N TRP A 428 -18.99 25.53 -0.76
CA TRP A 428 -18.66 26.22 0.49
C TRP A 428 -19.22 25.47 1.70
N SER A 429 -20.50 25.08 1.64
CA SER A 429 -21.16 24.34 2.71
C SER A 429 -20.43 23.03 3.03
N ASN A 430 -20.13 22.23 2.01
CA ASN A 430 -19.49 20.93 2.15
C ASN A 430 -18.05 21.05 2.69
N LEU A 431 -17.27 22.00 2.15
CA LEU A 431 -15.87 22.19 2.56
C LEU A 431 -15.74 22.80 3.97
N LEU A 432 -16.65 23.70 4.36
CA LEU A 432 -16.68 24.24 5.72
C LEU A 432 -17.11 23.18 6.74
N GLY A 433 -18.10 22.35 6.39
CA GLY A 433 -18.50 21.20 7.19
C GLY A 433 -17.34 20.23 7.41
N ALA A 434 -16.61 19.89 6.33
CA ALA A 434 -15.41 19.06 6.40
C ALA A 434 -14.27 19.70 7.23
N ALA A 435 -14.19 21.04 7.25
CA ALA A 435 -13.21 21.77 8.07
C ALA A 435 -13.57 21.81 9.58
N GLY A 436 -14.74 21.29 9.96
CA GLY A 436 -15.25 21.28 11.32
C GLY A 436 -15.90 22.59 11.76
N THR A 437 -16.17 23.50 10.82
CA THR A 437 -16.79 24.79 11.11
C THR A 437 -18.31 24.62 11.01
N LYS A 438 -19.03 24.75 12.14
CA LYS A 438 -20.48 24.62 12.13
C LYS A 438 -21.12 25.88 11.56
N HIS A 439 -21.91 25.72 10.49
CA HIS A 439 -22.72 26.80 9.90
C HIS A 439 -23.71 27.44 10.87
N SER A 440 -24.06 26.75 11.96
CA SER A 440 -25.06 27.16 12.94
C SER A 440 -24.70 28.41 13.75
N ASP A 441 -23.46 28.88 13.69
CA ASP A 441 -23.00 30.01 14.51
C ASP A 441 -23.29 31.38 13.85
N GLY A 442 -23.78 31.41 12.60
CA GLY A 442 -24.14 32.64 11.88
C GLY A 442 -22.95 33.55 11.53
N LEU A 443 -21.72 33.08 11.74
CA LEU A 443 -20.47 33.84 11.51
C LEU A 443 -20.01 33.82 10.05
N VAL A 444 -20.60 32.96 9.23
CA VAL A 444 -20.25 32.77 7.82
C VAL A 444 -21.50 32.83 6.95
N ASP A 445 -21.58 33.83 6.07
CA ASP A 445 -22.67 33.99 5.11
C ASP A 445 -22.34 33.31 3.78
N LEU A 446 -22.92 32.13 3.58
CA LEU A 446 -22.71 31.33 2.37
C LEU A 446 -23.25 32.00 1.10
N ASP A 447 -24.32 32.79 1.19
CA ASP A 447 -24.88 33.50 0.04
C ASP A 447 -23.90 34.57 -0.44
N ARG A 448 -23.36 35.35 0.51
CA ARG A 448 -22.32 36.34 0.21
C ARG A 448 -21.04 35.70 -0.35
N LEU A 449 -20.62 34.56 0.18
CA LEU A 449 -19.41 33.87 -0.30
C LEU A 449 -19.60 33.22 -1.69
N ALA A 450 -20.83 32.84 -2.04
CA ALA A 450 -21.16 32.26 -3.34
C ALA A 450 -21.13 33.27 -4.50
N ASP A 451 -21.26 34.57 -4.20
CA ASP A 451 -21.17 35.64 -5.19
C ASP A 451 -19.75 35.84 -5.75
N TYR A 452 -18.71 35.40 -5.01
CA TYR A 452 -17.35 35.43 -5.52
C TYR A 452 -17.14 34.34 -6.58
N ASP A 453 -16.64 34.73 -7.75
CA ASP A 453 -16.37 33.82 -8.87
C ASP A 453 -15.10 33.00 -8.63
N LEU A 454 -15.24 31.97 -7.78
CA LEU A 454 -14.15 31.11 -7.32
C LEU A 454 -14.39 29.66 -7.76
N ASN A 455 -13.32 28.99 -8.17
CA ASN A 455 -13.31 27.54 -8.36
C ASN A 455 -13.14 26.80 -7.02
N GLY A 456 -13.45 25.50 -6.99
CA GLY A 456 -13.37 24.68 -5.77
C GLY A 456 -11.97 24.62 -5.13
N ARG A 457 -10.91 24.69 -5.93
CA ARG A 457 -9.52 24.74 -5.43
C ARG A 457 -9.24 26.06 -4.70
N GLN A 458 -9.72 27.18 -5.24
CA GLN A 458 -9.62 28.50 -4.61
C GLN A 458 -10.44 28.55 -3.32
N ILE A 459 -11.67 28.02 -3.32
CA ILE A 459 -12.51 27.94 -2.11
C ILE A 459 -11.80 27.14 -1.01
N LYS A 460 -11.28 25.94 -1.32
CA LYS A 460 -10.52 25.12 -0.36
C LYS A 460 -9.30 25.85 0.21
N THR A 461 -8.59 26.60 -0.65
CA THR A 461 -7.42 27.39 -0.24
C THR A 461 -7.82 28.54 0.67
N ALA A 462 -8.89 29.27 0.34
CA ALA A 462 -9.43 30.36 1.14
C ALA A 462 -9.85 29.87 2.54
N ILE A 463 -10.58 28.76 2.65
CA ILE A 463 -10.96 28.15 3.94
C ILE A 463 -9.72 27.82 4.78
N ARG A 464 -8.71 27.18 4.17
CA ARG A 464 -7.48 26.80 4.89
C ARG A 464 -6.73 28.01 5.43
N LEU A 465 -6.58 29.06 4.61
CA LEU A 465 -5.91 30.28 5.02
C LEU A 465 -6.72 31.04 6.08
N ALA A 466 -8.03 31.15 5.91
CA ALA A 466 -8.92 31.80 6.86
C ALA A 466 -8.89 31.09 8.23
N LYS A 467 -8.86 29.76 8.26
CA LYS A 467 -8.69 28.98 9.50
C LYS A 467 -7.36 29.25 10.18
N SER A 468 -6.27 29.38 9.41
CA SER A 468 -4.95 29.75 9.93
C SER A 468 -4.94 31.17 10.53
N LEU A 469 -5.59 32.14 9.87
CA LEU A 469 -5.71 33.51 10.37
C LEU A 469 -6.54 33.57 11.66
N ALA A 470 -7.70 32.93 11.67
CA ALA A 470 -8.57 32.85 12.85
C ALA A 470 -7.86 32.19 14.04
N SER A 471 -7.14 31.09 13.79
CA SER A 471 -6.33 30.42 14.82
C SER A 471 -5.19 31.30 15.34
N THR A 472 -4.61 32.18 14.52
CA THR A 472 -3.55 33.11 14.95
C THR A 472 -4.13 34.25 15.79
N ALA A 473 -5.35 34.68 15.47
CA ALA A 473 -6.09 35.70 16.22
C ALA A 473 -6.77 35.16 17.50
N ASN A 474 -6.76 33.83 17.73
CA ASN A 474 -7.54 33.17 18.78
C ASN A 474 -9.05 33.47 18.72
N GLU A 475 -9.60 33.62 17.52
CA GLU A 475 -11.01 33.91 17.27
C GLU A 475 -11.65 32.79 16.42
N PRO A 476 -12.99 32.61 16.49
CA PRO A 476 -13.68 31.71 15.58
C PRO A 476 -13.58 32.24 14.13
N MET A 477 -13.51 31.31 13.18
CA MET A 477 -13.50 31.65 11.76
C MET A 477 -14.80 32.38 11.38
N SER A 478 -14.67 33.48 10.65
CA SER A 478 -15.79 34.31 10.21
C SER A 478 -15.60 34.80 8.78
N ASP A 479 -16.63 35.41 8.20
CA ASP A 479 -16.58 36.04 6.87
C ASP A 479 -15.39 36.98 6.70
N LYS A 480 -15.02 37.73 7.76
CA LYS A 480 -13.90 38.67 7.69
C LYS A 480 -12.61 37.97 7.28
N HIS A 481 -12.32 36.83 7.91
CA HIS A 481 -11.14 36.04 7.62
C HIS A 481 -11.18 35.49 6.20
N VAL A 482 -12.34 34.97 5.76
CA VAL A 482 -12.52 34.41 4.41
C VAL A 482 -12.34 35.49 3.34
N ILE A 483 -13.06 36.60 3.45
CA ILE A 483 -13.00 37.72 2.50
C ILE A 483 -11.58 38.27 2.43
N GLN A 484 -10.90 38.44 3.56
CA GLN A 484 -9.51 38.86 3.61
C GLN A 484 -8.62 37.91 2.79
N THR A 485 -8.79 36.59 2.94
CA THR A 485 -7.98 35.61 2.17
C THR A 485 -8.29 35.64 0.68
N ILE A 486 -9.55 35.86 0.29
CA ILE A 486 -9.95 35.99 -1.11
C ILE A 486 -9.25 37.21 -1.73
N GLN A 487 -9.27 38.35 -1.03
CA GLN A 487 -8.62 39.61 -1.47
C GLN A 487 -7.11 39.46 -1.66
N TYR A 488 -6.41 38.78 -0.74
CA TYR A 488 -4.96 38.55 -0.87
C TYR A 488 -4.60 37.52 -1.94
N SER A 489 -5.42 36.46 -2.11
CA SER A 489 -5.10 35.38 -3.05
C SER A 489 -5.38 35.74 -4.52
N HIS A 490 -6.32 36.66 -4.77
CA HIS A 490 -6.72 37.07 -6.13
C HIS A 490 -6.07 38.39 -6.58
N GLY A 491 -5.13 38.93 -5.79
CA GLY A 491 -4.34 40.09 -6.13
C GLY A 491 -5.17 41.36 -6.31
N GLY A 492 -5.48 42.06 -5.22
CA GLY A 492 -5.66 43.52 -5.20
C GLY A 492 -6.45 44.15 -6.36
N LYS A 493 -7.50 43.49 -6.84
CA LYS A 493 -8.50 44.12 -7.70
C LYS A 493 -9.74 44.30 -6.88
N ASP A 494 -9.93 45.54 -6.44
CA ASP A 494 -11.17 46.10 -5.98
C ASP A 494 -12.29 45.68 -6.96
N GLN A 495 -13.03 44.65 -6.60
CA GLN A 495 -14.35 44.41 -7.15
C GLN A 495 -15.35 44.69 -6.04
N LYS A 496 -16.00 45.85 -6.21
CA LYS A 496 -17.29 46.29 -5.65
C LYS A 496 -17.25 46.98 -4.28
N GLU A 497 -16.91 48.27 -4.31
CA GLU A 497 -17.86 49.27 -3.84
C GLU A 497 -18.81 49.60 -5.01
N GLY A 498 -20.10 49.42 -4.79
CA GLY A 498 -21.18 49.65 -5.76
C GLY A 498 -22.51 49.30 -5.13
#